data_AF-A0A2U8VLL3-F1
#
_entry.id   AF-A0A2U8VLL3-F1
#
_cell.length_a   1.000
_cell.length_b   1.000
_cell.length_c   1.000
_cell.angle_alpha   90.00
_cell.angle_beta   90.00
_cell.angle_gamma   90.00
#
_symmetry.space_group_name_H-M   'P 1'
#
loop_
_entity.id
_entity.type
_entity.pdbx_description
1 polymer ?
#
loop_
_entity_poly.entity_id
_entity_poly.type
_entity_poly.pdbx_seq_one_letter_code
_entity_poly.pdbx_strand_id
1 'polypeptide(L)'
;MPESRPESRIAWTTTDVAGVPLRRCVGRVGQVEVGICEYDGSNRLWTWWSPLAEDVWGHAPSAEGAQQHCETWLRDWLENFRPFFDGR
;
A
#
# COMPACT_ATOMS: atom_id res chain seq x y z
N MET A 1 -21.73 16.31 -1.97
CA MET A 1 -20.49 16.87 -1.40
C MET A 1 -19.46 15.75 -1.44
N PRO A 2 -18.33 15.85 -2.16
CA PRO A 2 -17.32 14.81 -2.02
C PRO A 2 -16.62 15.06 -0.68
N GLU A 3 -16.74 14.11 0.25
CA GLU A 3 -15.90 14.04 1.43
C GLU A 3 -14.45 14.08 0.97
N SER A 4 -13.69 15.08 1.41
CA SER A 4 -12.25 15.12 1.20
C SER A 4 -11.66 13.90 1.89
N ARG A 5 -11.27 12.89 1.11
CA ARG A 5 -10.45 11.77 1.59
C ARG A 5 -9.27 12.40 2.35
N PRO A 6 -8.94 11.95 3.58
CA PRO A 6 -7.67 12.33 4.16
C PRO A 6 -6.60 11.97 3.12
N GLU A 7 -5.85 12.97 2.65
CA GLU A 7 -4.78 12.76 1.68
C GLU A 7 -3.89 11.64 2.19
N SER A 8 -3.76 10.56 1.40
CA SER A 8 -2.89 9.47 1.78
C SER A 8 -1.50 10.03 2.01
N ARG A 9 -0.92 9.70 3.18
CA ARG A 9 0.47 10.07 3.49
C ARG A 9 1.46 9.20 2.73
N ILE A 10 0.98 8.18 2.02
CA ILE A 10 1.78 7.27 1.20
C ILE A 10 1.79 7.80 -0.23
N ALA A 11 2.99 8.06 -0.74
CA ALA A 11 3.18 8.37 -2.15
C ALA A 11 3.22 7.06 -2.94
N TRP A 12 2.16 6.78 -3.68
CA TRP A 12 2.10 5.64 -4.62
C TRP A 12 2.68 6.04 -5.97
N THR A 13 3.69 5.32 -6.42
CA THR A 13 4.34 5.53 -7.72
C THR A 13 4.21 4.29 -8.57
N THR A 14 3.68 4.43 -9.79
CA THR A 14 3.68 3.36 -10.79
C THR A 14 5.11 3.08 -11.22
N THR A 15 5.48 1.81 -11.21
CA THR A 15 6.80 1.36 -11.68
C THR A 15 6.81 1.29 -13.20
N ASP A 16 7.99 1.51 -13.80
CA ASP A 16 8.20 1.31 -15.23
C ASP A 16 9.47 0.52 -15.49
N VAL A 17 9.54 -0.09 -16.68
CA VAL A 17 10.77 -0.68 -17.21
C VAL A 17 11.01 -0.08 -18.58
N ALA A 18 12.15 0.60 -18.75
CA ALA A 18 12.49 1.31 -19.98
C ALA A 18 11.38 2.27 -20.46
N GLY A 19 10.70 2.95 -19.53
CA GLY A 19 9.62 3.89 -19.84
C GLY A 19 8.27 3.23 -20.17
N VAL A 20 8.15 1.91 -20.02
CA VAL A 20 6.87 1.19 -20.16
C VAL A 20 6.25 1.01 -18.77
N PRO A 21 5.09 1.63 -18.48
CA PRO A 21 4.42 1.48 -17.19
C PRO A 21 4.02 0.03 -16.92
N LEU A 22 4.46 -0.51 -15.79
CA LEU A 22 4.03 -1.81 -15.31
C LEU A 22 2.69 -1.69 -14.57
N ARG A 23 1.94 -2.79 -14.50
CA ARG A 23 0.79 -2.90 -13.60
C ARG A 23 1.25 -3.19 -12.17
N ARG A 24 2.09 -2.29 -11.65
CA ARG A 24 2.69 -2.37 -10.33
C ARG A 24 2.95 -0.96 -9.78
N CYS A 25 2.55 -0.74 -8.54
CA CYS A 25 2.74 0.49 -7.80
C CYS A 25 3.52 0.21 -6.51
N VAL A 26 4.43 1.12 -6.14
CA VAL A 26 5.16 1.07 -4.87
C VAL A 26 4.76 2.27 -4.03
N GLY A 27 4.32 2.00 -2.81
CA GLY A 27 3.94 3.00 -1.80
C GLY A 27 5.13 3.33 -0.92
N ARG A 28 5.43 4.62 -0.77
CA ARG A 28 6.51 5.11 0.09
C ARG A 28 6.06 6.20 1.06
N VAL A 29 6.67 6.22 2.24
CA VAL A 29 6.67 7.35 3.17
C VAL A 29 8.11 7.83 3.32
N GLY A 30 8.41 8.98 2.71
CA GLY A 30 9.80 9.42 2.57
C GLY A 30 10.63 8.42 1.76
N GLN A 31 11.69 7.87 2.35
CA GLN A 31 12.55 6.86 1.73
C GLN A 31 12.15 5.41 2.06
N VAL A 32 11.12 5.22 2.89
CA VAL A 32 10.70 3.89 3.36
C VAL A 32 9.62 3.34 2.43
N GLU A 33 9.85 2.16 1.86
CA GLU A 33 8.82 1.37 1.18
C GLU A 33 7.90 0.73 2.21
N VAL A 34 6.60 0.95 2.06
CA VAL A 34 5.59 0.51 3.03
C VAL A 34 4.57 -0.45 2.44
N GLY A 35 4.46 -0.49 1.11
CA GLY A 35 3.53 -1.38 0.43
C GLY A 35 3.83 -1.49 -1.06
N ILE A 36 3.52 -2.64 -1.63
CA ILE A 36 3.61 -2.93 -3.05
C ILE A 36 2.25 -3.43 -3.50
N CYS A 37 1.74 -2.90 -4.61
CA CYS A 37 0.50 -3.34 -5.23
C CYS A 37 0.79 -3.75 -6.67
N GLU A 38 0.39 -4.94 -7.08
CA GLU A 38 0.69 -5.47 -8.41
C GLU A 38 -0.47 -6.28 -8.98
N TYR A 39 -0.59 -6.28 -10.30
CA TYR A 39 -1.65 -7.02 -10.97
C TYR A 39 -1.21 -8.46 -11.21
N ASP A 40 -1.93 -9.40 -10.62
CA ASP A 40 -1.83 -10.82 -10.94
C ASP A 40 -2.69 -11.11 -12.17
N GLY A 41 -2.03 -11.31 -13.31
CA GLY A 41 -2.68 -11.64 -14.57
C GLY A 41 -3.37 -13.01 -14.58
N SER A 42 -2.91 -13.97 -13.76
CA SER A 42 -3.48 -15.31 -13.70
C SER A 42 -4.84 -15.30 -13.03
N ASN A 43 -4.97 -14.58 -11.93
CA ASN A 43 -6.20 -14.46 -11.15
C ASN A 43 -7.04 -13.22 -11.49
N ARG A 44 -6.54 -12.37 -12.41
CA ARG A 44 -7.19 -11.14 -12.88
C ARG A 44 -7.56 -10.15 -11.76
N LEU A 45 -6.72 -10.10 -10.74
CA LEU A 45 -6.90 -9.27 -9.54
C LEU A 45 -5.64 -8.47 -9.24
N TRP A 46 -5.78 -7.46 -8.38
CA TRP A 46 -4.64 -6.76 -7.81
C TRP A 46 -4.31 -7.36 -6.46
N THR A 47 -3.05 -7.73 -6.26
CA THR A 47 -2.51 -8.11 -4.96
C THR A 47 -1.83 -6.92 -4.32
N TRP A 48 -1.73 -6.93 -2.99
CA TRP A 48 -0.86 -6.04 -2.25
C TRP A 48 -0.13 -6.83 -1.17
N TRP A 49 1.04 -6.35 -0.79
CA TRP A 49 1.82 -6.86 0.34
C TRP A 49 2.70 -5.75 0.90
N SER A 50 3.21 -5.93 2.13
CA SER A 50 4.10 -4.96 2.76
C SER A 50 5.47 -5.57 3.03
N PRO A 51 6.57 -4.88 2.67
CA PRO A 51 7.92 -5.33 3.03
C PRO A 51 8.21 -5.23 4.53
N LEU A 52 7.29 -4.66 5.33
CA LEU A 52 7.44 -4.48 6.76
C LEU A 52 7.04 -5.72 7.59
N ALA A 53 6.44 -6.74 6.96
CA ALA A 53 6.04 -7.98 7.62
C ALA A 53 6.04 -9.16 6.63
N GLU A 54 6.64 -10.30 7.01
CA GLU A 54 6.96 -11.40 6.07
C GLU A 54 5.76 -12.20 5.54
N ASP A 55 4.56 -12.10 6.13
CA ASP A 55 3.38 -12.90 5.75
C ASP A 55 2.12 -12.07 5.53
N VAL A 56 2.28 -10.78 5.25
CA VAL A 56 1.15 -9.87 5.07
C VAL A 56 0.92 -9.58 3.61
N TRP A 57 -0.25 -9.97 3.14
CA TRP A 57 -0.73 -9.66 1.81
C TRP A 57 -2.26 -9.69 1.75
N GLY A 58 -2.79 -9.16 0.66
CA GLY A 58 -4.21 -9.27 0.33
C GLY A 58 -4.46 -9.00 -1.15
N HIS A 59 -5.73 -8.84 -1.50
CA HIS A 59 -6.14 -8.62 -2.88
C HIS A 59 -7.35 -7.69 -2.97
N ALA A 60 -7.57 -7.16 -4.17
CA ALA A 60 -8.68 -6.30 -4.53
C ALA A 60 -8.98 -6.36 -6.04
N PRO A 61 -10.18 -5.97 -6.48
CA PRO A 61 -10.53 -5.95 -7.90
C PRO A 61 -9.88 -4.79 -8.69
N SER A 62 -9.35 -3.77 -8.00
CA SER A 62 -8.68 -2.61 -8.63
C SER A 62 -7.39 -2.22 -7.92
N ALA A 63 -6.54 -1.46 -8.62
CA ALA A 63 -5.28 -0.95 -8.07
C ALA A 63 -5.54 -0.06 -6.85
N GLU A 64 -6.52 0.84 -6.94
CA GLU A 64 -6.92 1.73 -5.85
C GLU A 64 -7.44 0.95 -4.65
N GLY A 65 -8.18 -0.14 -4.89
CA GLY A 65 -8.66 -1.02 -3.83
C GLY A 65 -7.51 -1.71 -3.10
N ALA A 66 -6.50 -2.20 -3.85
CA ALA A 66 -5.33 -2.84 -3.28
C ALA A 66 -4.50 -1.86 -2.45
N GLN A 67 -4.28 -0.64 -2.96
CA GLN A 67 -3.62 0.45 -2.23
C GLN A 67 -4.38 0.80 -0.94
N GLN A 68 -5.70 0.96 -1.02
CA GLN A 68 -6.54 1.27 0.14
C GLN A 68 -6.50 0.16 1.19
N HIS A 69 -6.58 -1.12 0.79
CA HIS A 69 -6.48 -2.24 1.71
C HIS A 69 -5.11 -2.29 2.40
N CYS A 70 -4.02 -2.07 1.64
CA CYS A 70 -2.67 -1.97 2.19
C CYS A 70 -2.56 -0.81 3.20
N GLU A 71 -3.12 0.36 2.90
CA GLU A 71 -3.13 1.52 3.80
C GLU A 71 -3.91 1.27 5.08
N THR A 72 -5.08 0.62 4.97
CA THR A 72 -5.89 0.25 6.13
C THR A 72 -5.14 -0.72 7.02
N TRP A 73 -4.59 -1.79 6.43
CA TRP A 73 -3.77 -2.75 7.18
C TRP A 73 -2.57 -2.08 7.85
N LEU A 74 -1.84 -1.21 7.13
CA LEU A 74 -0.66 -0.55 7.66
C LEU A 74 -1.02 0.34 8.85
N ARG A 75 -2.15 1.06 8.78
CA ARG A 75 -2.64 1.88 9.89
C ARG A 75 -2.91 1.04 11.13
N ASP A 76 -3.66 -0.06 10.97
CA ASP A 76 -4.00 -0.95 12.07
C ASP A 76 -2.75 -1.63 12.64
N TRP A 77 -1.80 -2.00 11.78
CA TRP A 77 -0.53 -2.59 12.19
C TRP A 77 0.33 -1.62 13.00
N LEU A 78 0.37 -0.34 12.61
CA LEU A 78 1.11 0.70 13.33
C LEU A 78 0.53 1.01 14.72
N GLU A 79 -0.78 0.83 14.94
CA GLU A 79 -1.38 1.01 16.27
C GLU A 79 -0.78 0.02 17.30
N ASN A 80 -0.26 -1.14 16.88
CA ASN A 80 0.45 -2.05 17.80
C ASN A 80 1.71 -1.42 18.41
N PHE A 81 2.30 -0.42 17.74
CA PHE A 81 3.49 0.28 18.21
C PHE A 81 3.20 1.57 18.97
N ARG A 82 1.93 1.99 18.99
CA ARG A 82 1.51 3.22 19.68
C ARG A 82 1.99 3.32 21.14
N PRO A 83 1.99 2.25 21.95
CA PRO A 83 2.51 2.31 23.32
C PRO A 83 3.99 2.72 23.42
N PHE A 84 4.82 2.47 22.40
CA PHE A 84 6.21 2.90 22.38
C PHE A 84 6.38 4.42 22.19
N PHE A 85 5.35 5.09 21.66
CA PHE A 85 5.37 6.52 21.37
C PHE A 85 4.54 7.36 22.35
N ASP A 86 3.57 6.74 23.02
CA ASP A 86 2.71 7.39 24.01
C ASP A 86 3.34 7.46 25.42
N GLY A 87 4.51 6.84 25.62
CA GLY A 87 5.28 6.88 26.86
C GLY A 87 5.98 8.22 27.11
N ARG A 88 5.21 9.22 27.53
CA ARG A 88 5.68 10.22 28.51
C ARG A 88 5.28 9.79 29.90
#